data_AF-A0A7Y5XV45-F1
#
_entry.id   AF-A0A7Y5XV45-F1
#
_cell.length_a   1.000
_cell.length_b   1.000
_cell.length_c   1.000
_cell.angle_alpha   90.00
_cell.angle_beta   90.00
_cell.angle_gamma   90.00
#
_symmetry.space_group_name_H-M   'P 1'
#
loop_
_entity.id
_entity.type
_entity.pdbx_description
1 polymer ?
#
loop_
_entity_poly.entity_id
_entity_poly.type
_entity_poly.pdbx_seq_one_letter_code
_entity_poly.pdbx_strand_id
1 'polypeptide(L)' 'MGGADEGIPVSDVRAFERALEAAGVEHEVAIYDGAPHSFFDRTFEQFADASEDAWQRVLAFVAQHAAANR' A
#
# COMPACT_ATOMS: atom_id res chain seq x y z
N MET A 1 -1.32 0.12 -2.67
CA MET A 1 -1.47 0.82 -3.96
C MET A 1 -2.72 0.32 -4.65
N GLY A 2 -3.52 1.21 -5.24
CA GLY A 2 -4.66 0.80 -6.08
C GLY A 2 -4.16 0.24 -7.42
N GLY A 3 -4.51 -1.01 -7.76
CA GLY A 3 -4.04 -1.68 -8.97
C GLY A 3 -4.65 -1.15 -10.27
N ALA A 4 -5.79 -0.46 -10.18
CA ALA A 4 -6.45 0.24 -11.27
C ALA A 4 -6.34 1.77 -11.15
N ASP A 5 -5.38 2.27 -10.37
CA ASP A 5 -5.12 3.70 -10.27
C ASP A 5 -4.43 4.21 -11.56
N GLU A 6 -5.18 4.93 -12.39
CA GLU A 6 -4.66 5.51 -13.63
C GLU A 6 -3.68 6.67 -13.39
N GLY A 7 -3.73 7.30 -12.21
CA GLY A 7 -2.81 8.37 -11.80
C GLY A 7 -1.47 7.84 -11.30
N ILE A 8 -1.42 6.57 -10.87
CA ILE A 8 -0.21 5.88 -10.41
C ILE A 8 -0.17 4.47 -11.02
N PRO A 9 0.21 4.33 -12.30
CA PRO A 9 0.27 3.03 -12.97
C PRO A 9 1.14 2.02 -12.21
N VAL A 10 0.78 0.74 -12.28
CA VAL A 10 1.55 -0.35 -11.62
C VAL A 10 3.02 -0.37 -12.06
N SER A 11 3.33 0.03 -13.30
CA SER A 11 4.71 0.16 -13.77
C SER A 11 5.55 1.09 -12.91
N ASP A 12 4.95 2.20 -12.46
CA ASP A 12 5.62 3.25 -11.69
C ASP A 12 5.79 2.80 -10.24
N VAL A 13 4.78 2.11 -9.68
CA VAL A 13 4.89 1.43 -8.38
C VAL A 13 6.06 0.45 -8.38
N ARG A 14 6.16 -0.41 -9.39
CA ARG A 14 7.24 -1.39 -9.52
C ARG A 14 8.59 -0.73 -9.79
N ALA A 15 8.62 0.42 -10.49
CA ALA A 15 9.86 1.19 -10.66
C ALA A 15 10.35 1.76 -9.34
N PHE A 16 9.44 2.25 -8.50
CA PHE A 16 9.76 2.76 -7.17
C PHE A 16 10.23 1.66 -6.22
N GLU A 17 9.55 0.51 -6.21
CA GLU A 17 9.95 -0.68 -5.44
C GLU A 17 11.39 -1.09 -5.77
N ARG A 18 11.72 -1.25 -7.07
CA ARG A 18 13.10 -1.54 -7.49
C ARG A 18 14.12 -0.48 -7.05
N ALA A 19 13.72 0.79 -7.02
CA ALA A 19 14.61 1.86 -6.55
C ALA A 19 14.87 1.76 -5.04
N LEU A 20 13.86 1.40 -4.23
CA LEU A 20 14.01 1.14 -2.80
C LEU A 20 14.89 -0.08 -2.54
N GLU A 21 14.70 -1.16 -3.29
CA GLU A 21 15.56 -2.36 -3.26
C GLU A 21 17.02 -2.01 -3.56
N ALA A 22 17.27 -1.27 -4.65
CA ALA A 22 18.61 -0.86 -5.04
C ALA A 22 19.28 0.07 -4.01
N ALA A 23 18.49 0.84 -3.28
CA ALA A 23 18.96 1.69 -2.19
C ALA A 23 19.17 0.94 -0.85
N GLY A 24 18.78 -0.34 -0.77
CA GLY A 24 18.86 -1.13 0.46
C GLY A 24 17.90 -0.67 1.55
N VAL A 25 16.80 -0.01 1.18
CA VAL A 25 15.77 0.45 2.12
C VAL A 25 14.84 -0.72 2.42
N GLU A 26 14.59 -1.02 3.70
CA GLU A 26 13.55 -1.96 4.09
C GLU A 26 12.18 -1.39 3.73
N HIS A 27 11.38 -2.14 2.96
CA HIS A 27 10.08 -1.68 2.48
C HIS A 27 9.14 -2.86 2.19
N GLU A 28 7.85 -2.55 2.10
CA GLU A 28 6.80 -3.47 1.65
C GLU A 28 5.89 -2.71 0.66
N VAL A 29 5.51 -3.37 -0.43
CA VAL A 29 4.54 -2.84 -1.41
C VAL A 29 3.38 -3.83 -1.60
N ALA A 30 2.19 -3.43 -1.17
CA ALA A 30 0.93 -4.13 -1.47
C ALA A 30 0.21 -3.45 -2.65
N ILE A 31 -0.22 -4.24 -3.64
CA ILE A 31 -1.06 -3.77 -4.77
C ILE A 31 -2.39 -4.51 -4.71
N TYR A 32 -3.49 -3.76 -4.66
CA TYR A 32 -4.85 -4.29 -4.61
C TYR A 32 -5.43 -4.28 -6.02
N ASP A 33 -5.59 -5.46 -6.62
CA ASP A 33 -6.07 -5.58 -8.00
C ASP A 33 -7.45 -4.96 -8.18
N GLY A 34 -7.66 -4.27 -9.31
CA GLY A 34 -8.90 -3.56 -9.63
C GLY A 34 -9.22 -2.33 -8.78
N ALA A 35 -8.52 -2.08 -7.66
CA ALA A 35 -8.80 -0.95 -6.77
C ALA A 35 -8.35 0.38 -7.41
N PRO A 36 -9.23 1.40 -7.49
CA PRO A 36 -8.91 2.69 -8.08
C PRO A 36 -8.09 3.57 -7.12
N HIS A 37 -7.76 4.78 -7.58
CA HIS A 37 -7.35 5.84 -6.67
C HIS A 37 -8.39 6.05 -5.57
N SER A 38 -7.93 6.30 -4.34
CA SER A 38 -8.81 6.50 -3.18
C SER A 38 -9.79 5.35 -2.91
N PHE A 39 -9.43 4.08 -3.16
CA PHE A 39 -10.29 2.94 -2.82
C PHE A 39 -10.68 2.84 -1.32
N PHE A 40 -9.99 3.59 -0.45
CA PHE A 40 -10.35 3.83 0.96
C PHE A 40 -11.59 4.73 1.16
N ASP A 41 -12.06 5.40 0.11
CA ASP A 41 -13.28 6.20 0.17
C ASP A 41 -14.47 5.29 0.49
N ARG A 42 -15.27 5.69 1.48
CA ARG A 42 -16.44 4.92 1.96
C ARG A 42 -17.49 4.64 0.90
N THR A 43 -17.50 5.39 -0.20
CA THR A 43 -18.42 5.18 -1.33
C THR A 43 -18.04 3.97 -2.18
N PHE A 44 -16.80 3.48 -2.05
CA PHE A 44 -16.30 2.28 -2.72
C PHE A 44 -16.48 1.02 -1.86
N GLU A 45 -17.73 0.69 -1.53
CA GLU A 45 -18.06 -0.48 -0.69
C GLU A 45 -17.47 -1.80 -1.22
N GLN A 46 -17.32 -1.94 -2.54
CA GLN A 46 -16.70 -3.12 -3.17
C GLN A 46 -15.21 -3.29 -2.86
N PHE A 47 -14.55 -2.27 -2.30
CA PHE A 47 -13.14 -2.31 -1.87
C PHE A 47 -13.01 -2.24 -0.34
N ALA A 48 -14.06 -2.55 0.41
CA ALA A 48 -14.02 -2.60 1.88
C ALA A 48 -12.95 -3.57 2.40
N ASP A 49 -12.87 -4.78 1.86
CA ASP A 49 -11.87 -5.77 2.28
C ASP A 49 -10.43 -5.33 1.97
N ALA A 50 -10.21 -4.70 0.81
CA ALA A 50 -8.92 -4.12 0.45
C ALA A 50 -8.53 -2.97 1.39
N SER A 51 -9.50 -2.14 1.78
CA SER A 51 -9.31 -1.03 2.72
C SER A 51 -8.98 -1.54 4.11
N GLU A 52 -9.68 -2.57 4.59
CA GLU A 52 -9.41 -3.20 5.87
C GLU A 52 -8.01 -3.83 5.91
N ASP A 53 -7.64 -4.65 4.90
CA ASP A 53 -6.31 -5.24 4.83
C ASP A 53 -5.21 -4.17 4.79
N ALA A 54 -5.37 -3.12 3.98
CA ALA A 54 -4.43 -2.01 3.93
C ALA A 54 -4.31 -1.28 5.28
N TRP A 55 -5.42 -1.12 6.00
CA TRP A 55 -5.41 -0.52 7.33
C TRP A 55 -4.68 -1.40 8.35
N GLN A 56 -4.92 -2.71 8.33
CA GLN A 56 -4.21 -3.66 9.21
C GLN A 56 -2.70 -3.65 8.96
N ARG A 57 -2.25 -3.55 7.70
CA ARG A 57 -0.81 -3.41 7.37
C ARG A 57 -0.20 -2.15 7.95
N VAL A 58 -0.90 -1.01 7.85
CA VAL A 58 -0.44 0.25 8.44
C VAL A 58 -0.31 0.14 9.96
N LEU A 59 -1.33 -0.43 10.63
CA LEU A 59 -1.28 -0.65 12.07
C LEU A 59 -0.15 -1.59 12.49
N ALA A 60 0.07 -2.66 11.74
CA ALA A 60 1.16 -3.61 11.99
C ALA A 60 2.53 -2.94 11.85
N PHE A 61 2.73 -2.15 10.78
CA PHE A 61 3.95 -1.37 10.58
C PHE A 61 4.19 -0.39 11.73
N VAL A 62 3.19 0.39 12.11
CA VAL A 62 3.31 1.33 13.24
C VAL A 62 3.61 0.59 14.54
N ALA A 63 2.95 -0.54 14.82
CA ALA A 63 3.19 -1.32 16.02
C ALA A 63 4.63 -1.87 16.08
N GLN A 64 5.13 -2.40 14.97
CA GLN A 64 6.50 -2.91 14.85
C GLN A 64 7.54 -1.83 15.18
N HIS A 65 7.37 -0.62 14.65
CA HIS A 65 8.36 0.46 14.83
C HIS A 65 8.12 1.33 16.06
N ALA A 66 6.90 1.37 16.61
CA ALA A 66 6.63 2.03 17.89
C ALA A 66 7.11 1.19 19.09
N ALA A 67 7.11 -0.13 18.99
CA ALA A 67 7.67 -1.02 20.00
C ALA A 67 9.21 -1.00 19.99
N ALA A 68 9.85 -0.85 18.82
CA ALA A 68 11.29 -0.77 18.69
C ALA A 68 11.92 0.53 19.26
N ASN A 69 11.10 1.56 19.50
CA ASN A 69 11.50 2.85 20.08
C ASN A 69 11.18 2.99 21.58
N ARG A 70 10.92 1.87 22.28
CA ARG A 70 10.75 1.82 23.74
C ARG A 70 11.88 1.10 24.43
#